data_AF-A0A139IPN0-F1
#
_entry.id   AF-A0A139IPN0-F1
#
_cell.length_a   1.000
_cell.length_b   1.000
_cell.length_c   1.000
_cell.angle_alpha   90.00
_cell.angle_beta   90.00
_cell.angle_gamma   90.00
#
_symmetry.space_group_name_H-M   'P 1'
#
loop_
_entity.id
_entity.type
_entity.pdbx_description
1 polymer ?
#
loop_
_entity_poly.entity_id
_entity_poly.type
_entity_poly.pdbx_seq_one_letter_code
_entity_poly.pdbx_strand_id
1 'polypeptide(L)'
;MAAGKGMDAASYLKKHGWKGDGHSLDPSSRGIKKPLLVAKKVDVLGVGLNKHAAVSDQWWMRAFDQGLKDLGTGKTNALTNIREHGMFAGGLYGRFVKGEGVAGTFAEETSPKRKREDNREDSAKENKKQKVNAEHGAAQRLKKDVDKQVEAFVAEAQHRGVLDIGDKKSTRGKVSPVTAYGEAAVQQVFKQAGLSIEGNAAQSSTKEQKYERQMQLRELKRAAKSFITFQLSNVERKQIEAYELSIKKARKSERKLKDAGRAAREAEKTAAREAKALRKKEKREKKLAAREQNNEDSAYGKDEAKESIPASKFAKYEAKAAAKGISVHQYIQNRDEKKAAQASQGSTALSTPGLAFVVDTDGDAALSSVSAQLPSGEHVVDSEGSIRFTVAPGVSVPLDPAIWDGIKVKTLPKAVRKARRQWMEDKREARKAGKSRKSSSGQSKGEKKLEKIEKLCIKILVESRKARGSQTATIDGLEDVPLVTVEAKSEGPFSKEEMGLARTVARRVLKEQRRKAGGSGGKRSKKEGG
;
A
#
# COMPACT_ATOMS: atom_id res chain seq x y z
N MET A 1 51.61 -18.27 -50.63
CA MET A 1 51.25 -18.06 -49.21
C MET A 1 50.08 -18.98 -48.89
N ALA A 2 50.31 -20.01 -48.06
CA ALA A 2 49.28 -20.96 -47.67
C ALA A 2 48.41 -20.36 -46.56
N ALA A 3 47.14 -20.08 -46.85
CA ALA A 3 46.16 -19.72 -45.84
C ALA A 3 45.95 -20.92 -44.91
N GLY A 4 46.43 -20.80 -43.67
CA GLY A 4 46.22 -21.80 -42.65
C GLY A 4 44.72 -22.02 -42.44
N LYS A 5 44.22 -23.21 -42.81
CA LYS A 5 42.89 -23.68 -42.42
C LYS A 5 42.85 -23.77 -40.90
N GLY A 6 42.27 -22.75 -40.26
CA GLY A 6 41.96 -22.80 -38.84
C GLY A 6 41.09 -24.03 -38.52
N MET A 7 41.30 -24.62 -37.35
CA MET A 7 40.56 -25.79 -36.86
C MET A 7 39.05 -25.56 -37.00
N ASP A 8 38.36 -26.43 -37.75
CA ASP A 8 36.91 -26.38 -37.88
C ASP A 8 36.27 -26.87 -36.56
N ALA A 9 36.02 -25.92 -35.66
CA ALA A 9 35.45 -26.17 -34.33
C ALA A 9 34.09 -26.86 -34.41
N ALA A 10 33.28 -26.61 -35.45
CA ALA A 10 31.98 -27.25 -35.61
C ALA A 10 32.13 -28.74 -35.90
N SER A 11 33.09 -29.11 -36.76
CA SER A 11 33.39 -30.52 -37.03
C SER A 11 33.97 -31.24 -35.80
N TYR A 12 34.79 -30.57 -35.00
CA TYR A 12 35.32 -31.12 -33.74
C TYR A 12 34.22 -31.35 -32.70
N LEU A 13 33.33 -30.38 -32.50
CA LEU A 13 32.22 -30.50 -31.54
C LEU A 13 31.19 -31.56 -31.96
N LYS A 14 30.93 -31.71 -33.27
CA LYS A 14 30.08 -32.79 -33.80
C LYS A 14 30.65 -34.17 -33.50
N LYS A 15 31.98 -34.34 -33.56
CA LYS A 15 32.65 -35.60 -33.15
C LYS A 15 32.43 -35.91 -31.66
N HIS A 16 32.29 -34.88 -30.82
CA HIS A 16 32.01 -35.00 -29.38
C HIS A 16 30.52 -35.00 -29.03
N GLY A 17 29.64 -35.33 -29.99
CA GLY A 17 28.21 -35.53 -29.75
C GLY A 17 27.36 -34.25 -29.77
N TRP A 18 27.92 -33.11 -30.19
CA TRP A 18 27.13 -31.89 -30.37
C TRP A 18 26.20 -32.02 -31.59
N LYS A 19 24.89 -31.89 -31.36
CA LYS A 19 23.85 -32.01 -32.39
C LYS A 19 23.62 -30.75 -33.22
N GLY A 20 24.39 -29.69 -32.98
CA GLY A 20 24.30 -28.40 -33.68
C GLY A 20 23.58 -27.32 -32.89
N ASP A 21 23.32 -26.18 -33.54
CA ASP A 21 22.73 -25.01 -32.89
C ASP A 21 21.40 -25.33 -32.19
N GLY A 22 21.25 -24.79 -30.98
CA GLY A 22 20.09 -25.01 -30.12
C GLY A 22 20.13 -26.28 -29.27
N HIS A 23 21.17 -27.12 -29.39
CA HIS A 23 21.36 -28.32 -28.57
C HIS A 23 22.61 -28.18 -27.69
N SER A 24 22.47 -28.48 -26.39
CA SER A 24 23.62 -28.57 -25.48
C SER A 24 24.42 -29.85 -25.75
N LEU A 25 25.69 -29.87 -25.35
CA LEU A 25 26.55 -31.07 -25.32
C LEU A 25 26.11 -32.12 -24.26
N ASP A 26 25.07 -31.82 -23.48
CA ASP A 26 24.52 -32.74 -22.48
C ASP A 26 23.74 -33.87 -23.19
N PRO A 27 23.99 -35.16 -22.87
CA PRO A 27 23.23 -36.30 -23.40
C PRO A 27 21.72 -36.16 -23.19
N SER A 28 21.28 -35.38 -22.19
CA SER A 28 19.87 -35.13 -21.89
C SER A 28 19.17 -34.18 -22.88
N SER A 29 19.88 -33.58 -23.85
CA SER A 29 19.31 -32.69 -24.87
C SER A 29 18.43 -31.54 -24.34
N ARG A 30 18.78 -30.98 -23.17
CA ARG A 30 18.02 -29.87 -22.53
C ARG A 30 18.38 -28.48 -23.08
N GLY A 31 18.97 -28.41 -24.26
CA GLY A 31 19.32 -27.16 -24.92
C GLY A 31 18.09 -26.34 -25.28
N ILE A 32 18.15 -25.02 -25.11
CA ILE A 32 17.06 -24.13 -25.51
C ILE A 32 17.20 -23.88 -27.02
N LYS A 33 16.29 -24.43 -27.82
CA LYS A 33 16.27 -24.29 -29.29
C LYS A 33 16.22 -22.84 -29.78
N LYS A 34 15.74 -21.91 -28.94
CA LYS A 34 15.71 -20.47 -29.21
C LYS A 34 16.73 -19.78 -28.30
N PRO A 35 17.71 -19.01 -28.83
CA PRO A 35 18.59 -18.21 -27.99
C PRO A 35 17.73 -17.28 -27.13
N LEU A 36 18.11 -17.10 -25.86
CA LEU A 36 17.41 -16.17 -24.97
C LEU A 36 17.50 -14.77 -25.61
N LEU A 37 16.39 -14.30 -26.16
CA LEU A 37 16.26 -12.94 -26.69
C LEU A 37 16.25 -11.97 -25.51
N VAL A 38 17.45 -11.60 -25.06
CA VAL A 38 17.63 -10.51 -24.11
C VAL A 38 17.44 -9.21 -24.88
N ALA A 39 16.43 -8.42 -24.50
CA ALA A 39 16.25 -7.08 -25.07
C ALA A 39 17.57 -6.30 -24.97
N LYS A 40 18.08 -5.84 -26.11
CA LYS A 40 19.34 -5.07 -26.20
C LYS A 40 19.21 -3.81 -25.35
N LYS A 41 19.73 -3.86 -24.12
CA LYS A 41 19.74 -2.73 -23.20
C LYS A 41 20.94 -1.86 -23.58
N VAL A 42 20.69 -0.60 -23.92
CA VAL A 42 21.70 0.35 -24.42
C VAL A 42 22.66 0.84 -23.32
N ASP A 43 22.48 0.39 -22.07
CA ASP A 43 23.34 0.78 -20.94
C ASP A 43 24.51 -0.20 -20.78
N VAL A 44 25.74 0.32 -20.71
CA VAL A 44 27.05 -0.37 -20.56
C VAL A 44 27.15 -1.29 -19.32
N LEU A 45 26.13 -1.33 -18.46
CA LEU A 45 26.17 -1.95 -17.13
C LEU A 45 25.75 -3.44 -17.10
N GLY A 46 25.86 -4.16 -18.20
CA GLY A 46 25.65 -5.61 -18.25
C GLY A 46 24.18 -6.06 -18.07
N VAL A 47 23.90 -7.27 -18.55
CA VAL A 47 22.59 -7.90 -18.45
C VAL A 47 22.43 -8.45 -17.02
N GLY A 48 21.54 -7.86 -16.21
CA GLY A 48 21.22 -8.34 -14.86
C GLY A 48 21.30 -7.31 -13.75
N LEU A 49 21.90 -6.14 -13.98
CA LEU A 49 21.91 -5.05 -13.00
C LEU A 49 20.57 -4.30 -13.03
N ASN A 50 19.65 -4.74 -12.18
CA ASN A 50 18.48 -3.95 -11.80
C ASN A 50 18.98 -2.69 -11.08
N LYS A 51 18.74 -1.50 -11.65
CA LYS A 51 19.06 -0.19 -11.05
C LYS A 51 18.47 -0.03 -9.63
N HIS A 52 17.45 -0.82 -9.29
CA HIS A 52 16.82 -0.84 -7.98
C HIS A 52 17.43 -1.86 -6.99
N ALA A 53 18.15 -2.88 -7.45
CA ALA A 53 18.75 -3.89 -6.57
C ALA A 53 20.04 -3.38 -5.91
N ALA A 54 20.92 -2.72 -6.68
CA ALA A 54 22.12 -2.08 -6.11
C ALA A 54 21.76 -0.93 -5.15
N VAL A 55 20.64 -0.22 -5.39
CA VAL A 55 20.16 0.84 -4.51
C VAL A 55 19.41 0.29 -3.29
N SER A 56 18.73 -0.87 -3.41
CA SER A 56 18.11 -1.54 -2.26
C SER A 56 19.14 -2.19 -1.34
N ASP A 57 20.26 -2.70 -1.87
CA ASP A 57 21.29 -3.36 -1.07
C ASP A 57 22.22 -2.39 -0.34
N GLN A 58 22.28 -1.12 -0.75
CA GLN A 58 23.04 -0.06 -0.04
C GLN A 58 22.24 0.64 1.08
N TRP A 59 21.15 0.03 1.54
CA TRP A 59 20.36 0.59 2.63
C TRP A 59 21.13 0.58 3.97
N TRP A 60 22.01 -0.40 4.18
CA TRP A 60 22.84 -0.48 5.39
C TRP A 60 23.95 0.58 5.39
N MET A 61 24.58 0.85 4.24
CA MET A 61 25.56 1.95 4.09
C MET A 61 24.90 3.31 4.41
N ARG A 62 23.69 3.54 3.90
CA ARG A 62 22.93 4.77 4.24
C ARG A 62 22.53 4.82 5.71
N ALA A 63 22.09 3.71 6.30
CA ALA A 63 21.75 3.66 7.72
C ALA A 63 22.98 3.89 8.62
N PHE A 64 24.15 3.38 8.21
CA PHE A 64 25.43 3.57 8.89
C PHE A 64 25.93 5.02 8.76
N ASP A 65 25.94 5.59 7.55
CA ASP A 65 26.29 6.99 7.30
C ASP A 65 25.37 7.96 8.05
N GLN A 66 24.08 7.63 8.13
CA GLN A 66 23.12 8.41 8.90
C GLN A 66 23.41 8.30 10.41
N GLY A 67 23.75 7.11 10.89
CA GLY A 67 24.19 6.88 12.26
C GLY A 67 25.47 7.65 12.63
N LEU A 68 26.43 7.75 11.70
CA LEU A 68 27.65 8.56 11.86
C LEU A 68 27.38 10.06 11.85
N LYS A 69 26.48 10.55 10.98
CA LYS A 69 26.12 11.98 10.92
C LYS A 69 25.35 12.45 12.14
N ASP A 70 24.54 11.58 12.72
CA ASP A 70 23.75 11.92 13.89
C ASP A 70 24.53 11.66 15.22
N LEU A 71 25.71 11.01 15.16
CA LEU A 71 26.66 10.85 16.28
C LEU A 71 27.21 12.23 16.68
N GLY A 72 26.92 12.66 17.91
CA GLY A 72 27.30 13.99 18.44
C GLY A 72 26.20 15.07 18.37
N THR A 73 25.06 14.80 17.71
CA THR A 73 23.96 15.77 17.60
C THR A 73 22.88 15.64 18.69
N GLY A 74 23.06 14.74 19.66
CA GLY A 74 22.11 14.49 20.76
C GLY A 74 20.80 13.80 20.33
N LYS A 75 20.67 13.37 19.07
CA LYS A 75 19.50 12.63 18.58
C LYS A 75 19.63 11.13 18.88
N THR A 76 18.54 10.51 19.29
CA THR A 76 18.47 9.07 19.57
C THR A 76 18.50 8.27 18.26
N ASN A 77 19.64 7.60 18.01
CA ASN A 77 19.88 6.82 16.79
C ASN A 77 19.72 5.32 17.03
N ALA A 78 19.71 4.55 15.94
CA ALA A 78 19.72 3.08 16.01
C ALA A 78 20.89 2.54 16.87
N LEU A 79 22.06 3.19 16.85
CA LEU A 79 23.22 2.82 17.66
C LEU A 79 23.05 3.11 19.16
N THR A 80 22.38 4.21 19.54
CA THR A 80 22.08 4.49 20.96
C THR A 80 21.04 3.51 21.49
N ASN A 81 20.03 3.16 20.67
CA ASN A 81 19.07 2.11 21.02
C ASN A 81 19.72 0.72 21.15
N ILE A 82 20.75 0.38 20.36
CA ILE A 82 21.54 -0.86 20.52
C ILE A 82 22.33 -0.84 21.83
N ARG A 83 22.92 0.31 22.18
CA ARG A 83 23.69 0.48 23.41
C ARG A 83 22.80 0.37 24.66
N GLU A 84 21.60 0.95 24.62
CA GLU A 84 20.67 0.99 25.76
C GLU A 84 19.85 -0.30 25.93
N HIS A 85 19.41 -0.91 24.83
CA HIS A 85 18.49 -2.06 24.88
C HIS A 85 19.13 -3.40 24.46
N GLY A 86 20.42 -3.39 24.13
CA GLY A 86 21.16 -4.56 23.67
C GLY A 86 20.89 -4.90 22.19
N MET A 87 21.78 -5.72 21.63
CA MET A 87 21.84 -6.09 20.20
C MET A 87 20.53 -6.71 19.66
N PHE A 88 19.68 -7.27 20.54
CA PHE A 88 18.40 -7.91 20.20
C PHE A 88 17.23 -6.93 20.05
N ALA A 89 17.32 -5.73 20.63
CA ALA A 89 16.23 -4.75 20.61
C ALA A 89 16.43 -3.66 19.55
N GLY A 90 17.68 -3.37 19.18
CA GLY A 90 18.03 -2.34 18.20
C GLY A 90 18.53 -2.89 16.86
N GLY A 91 17.65 -3.23 15.94
CA GLY A 91 18.04 -3.31 14.52
C GLY A 91 18.54 -4.66 13.99
N LEU A 92 19.21 -4.58 12.82
CA LEU A 92 19.43 -5.59 11.76
C LEU A 92 19.62 -7.05 12.23
N TYR A 93 20.34 -7.26 13.35
CA TYR A 93 20.73 -8.55 13.86
C TYR A 93 19.67 -9.26 14.73
N GLY A 94 18.62 -8.55 15.19
CA GLY A 94 17.53 -9.14 15.96
C GLY A 94 16.64 -10.12 15.18
N ARG A 95 16.78 -10.20 13.84
CA ARG A 95 16.07 -11.15 12.98
C ARG A 95 16.86 -12.40 12.63
N PHE A 96 18.17 -12.42 12.91
CA PHE A 96 18.99 -13.59 12.71
C PHE A 96 18.84 -14.49 13.94
N VAL A 97 18.07 -15.56 13.79
CA VAL A 97 18.06 -16.66 14.76
C VAL A 97 19.37 -17.40 14.58
N LYS A 98 20.18 -17.50 15.64
CA LYS A 98 21.38 -18.36 15.63
C LYS A 98 20.91 -19.77 15.28
N GLY A 99 21.24 -20.24 14.08
CA GLY A 99 20.94 -21.60 13.65
C GLY A 99 21.59 -22.61 14.59
N GLU A 100 21.02 -23.80 14.66
CA GLU A 100 21.65 -24.96 15.30
C GLU A 100 23.03 -25.14 14.66
N GLY A 101 24.09 -25.08 15.48
CA GLY A 101 25.45 -25.17 14.98
C GLY A 101 25.65 -26.54 14.35
N VAL A 102 25.97 -26.59 13.06
CA VAL A 102 26.47 -27.82 12.43
C VAL A 102 27.82 -28.09 13.09
N ALA A 103 27.91 -29.21 13.82
CA ALA A 103 29.17 -29.66 14.41
C ALA A 103 30.20 -29.82 13.28
N GLY A 104 31.22 -28.97 13.28
CA GLY A 104 32.29 -29.06 12.31
C GLY A 104 33.06 -30.37 12.49
N THR A 105 33.50 -30.97 11.40
CA THR A 105 34.31 -32.19 11.35
C THR A 105 35.77 -32.01 11.81
N PHE A 106 36.08 -30.89 12.48
CA PHE A 106 37.42 -30.63 13.02
C PHE A 106 37.44 -31.06 14.48
N ALA A 107 38.37 -31.96 14.80
CA ALA A 107 38.54 -32.52 16.14
C ALA A 107 38.66 -31.42 17.20
N GLU A 108 37.87 -31.53 18.26
CA GLU A 108 37.90 -30.66 19.44
C GLU A 108 39.22 -30.87 20.20
N GLU A 109 40.17 -29.97 20.04
CA GLU A 109 41.21 -29.76 21.04
C GLU A 109 40.66 -28.85 22.15
N THR A 110 40.61 -29.43 23.35
CA THR A 110 40.06 -28.86 24.57
C THR A 110 40.84 -27.64 25.04
N SER A 111 40.37 -26.43 24.73
CA SER A 111 40.87 -25.22 25.40
C SER A 111 40.22 -25.06 26.79
N PRO A 112 41.00 -24.84 27.88
CA PRO A 112 40.48 -24.82 29.24
C PRO A 112 39.71 -23.52 29.53
N LYS A 113 38.45 -23.69 29.96
CA LYS A 113 37.60 -22.63 30.54
C LYS A 113 38.28 -22.07 31.79
N ARG A 114 38.70 -20.80 31.72
CA ARG A 114 39.05 -20.00 32.90
C ARG A 114 37.81 -19.85 33.78
N LYS A 115 37.84 -20.48 34.95
CA LYS A 115 36.93 -20.27 36.08
C LYS A 115 37.15 -18.83 36.58
N ARG A 116 36.15 -17.97 36.40
CA ARG A 116 36.00 -16.74 37.21
C ARG A 116 35.03 -17.09 38.33
N GLU A 117 35.57 -17.32 39.52
CA GLU A 117 34.81 -17.43 40.77
C GLU A 117 34.52 -16.01 41.26
N ASP A 118 33.36 -15.46 40.89
CA ASP A 118 32.60 -14.51 41.72
C ASP A 118 31.27 -14.12 41.04
N ASN A 119 30.20 -14.86 41.32
CA ASN A 119 28.81 -14.38 41.45
C ASN A 119 27.87 -15.60 41.62
N ARG A 120 27.44 -15.87 42.86
CA ARG A 120 26.66 -17.07 43.20
C ARG A 120 25.13 -16.90 43.23
N GLU A 121 24.56 -15.78 42.75
CA GLU A 121 23.10 -15.56 42.83
C GLU A 121 22.33 -15.52 41.49
N ASP A 122 22.99 -15.54 40.32
CA ASP A 122 22.30 -15.43 39.02
C ASP A 122 22.16 -16.75 38.22
N SER A 123 22.77 -17.86 38.66
CA SER A 123 22.74 -19.14 37.94
C SER A 123 21.39 -19.88 38.02
N ALA A 124 20.54 -19.57 39.01
CA ALA A 124 19.21 -20.18 39.15
C ALA A 124 18.19 -19.68 38.10
N LYS A 125 18.36 -18.45 37.58
CA LYS A 125 17.42 -17.87 36.60
C LYS A 125 17.69 -18.37 35.17
N GLU A 126 18.91 -18.78 34.87
CA GLU A 126 19.29 -19.23 33.53
C GLU A 126 18.78 -20.65 33.23
N ASN A 127 18.88 -21.57 34.21
CA ASN A 127 18.30 -22.92 34.11
C ASN A 127 16.76 -22.89 33.94
N LYS A 128 16.08 -21.92 34.55
CA LYS A 128 14.62 -21.77 34.41
C LYS A 128 14.20 -21.33 33.00
N LYS A 129 15.01 -20.50 32.32
CA LYS A 129 14.71 -20.07 30.93
C LYS A 129 14.91 -21.19 29.92
N GLN A 130 15.93 -22.04 30.09
CA GLN A 130 16.18 -23.16 29.18
C GLN A 130 15.06 -24.21 29.23
N LYS A 131 14.56 -24.54 30.44
CA LYS A 131 13.46 -25.50 30.60
C LYS A 131 12.15 -25.05 29.92
N VAL A 132 11.80 -23.77 30.06
CA VAL A 132 10.57 -23.21 29.43
C VAL A 132 10.65 -23.25 27.90
N ASN A 133 11.83 -23.05 27.32
CA ASN A 133 12.02 -23.12 25.87
C ASN A 133 11.87 -24.56 25.33
N ALA A 134 12.36 -25.56 26.08
CA ALA A 134 12.23 -26.96 25.71
C ALA A 134 10.76 -27.44 25.73
N GLU A 135 10.02 -27.11 26.80
CA GLU A 135 8.59 -27.43 26.93
C GLU A 135 7.75 -26.75 25.83
N HIS A 136 8.07 -25.49 25.52
CA HIS A 136 7.42 -24.76 24.44
C HIS A 136 7.70 -25.39 23.06
N GLY A 137 8.92 -25.91 22.85
CA GLY A 137 9.31 -26.63 21.65
C GLY A 137 8.55 -27.95 21.47
N ALA A 138 8.38 -28.72 22.55
CA ALA A 138 7.61 -29.97 22.54
C ALA A 138 6.12 -29.73 22.21
N ALA A 139 5.48 -28.77 22.89
CA ALA A 139 4.09 -28.42 22.63
C ALA A 139 3.87 -27.90 21.19
N GLN A 140 4.86 -27.19 20.63
CA GLN A 140 4.83 -26.76 19.23
C GLN A 140 4.87 -27.94 18.25
N ARG A 141 5.68 -28.97 18.51
CA ARG A 141 5.77 -30.17 17.68
C ARG A 141 4.45 -30.94 17.70
N LEU A 142 3.92 -31.21 18.89
CA LEU A 142 2.60 -31.83 19.08
C LEU A 142 1.50 -31.10 18.31
N LYS A 143 1.46 -29.77 18.41
CA LYS A 143 0.47 -28.98 17.66
C LYS A 143 0.64 -29.13 16.13
N LYS A 144 1.87 -29.12 15.63
CA LYS A 144 2.13 -29.32 14.18
C LYS A 144 1.68 -30.69 13.73
N ASP A 145 1.86 -31.72 14.55
CA ASP A 145 1.46 -33.07 14.21
C ASP A 145 -0.07 -33.24 14.25
N VAL A 146 -0.76 -32.60 15.19
CA VAL A 146 -2.24 -32.46 15.16
C VAL A 146 -2.70 -31.75 13.89
N ASP A 147 -2.09 -30.60 13.54
CA ASP A 147 -2.48 -29.85 12.35
C ASP A 147 -2.24 -30.68 11.06
N LYS A 148 -1.16 -31.48 10.99
CA LYS A 148 -0.93 -32.43 9.87
C LYS A 148 -2.00 -33.52 9.81
N GLN A 149 -2.37 -34.10 10.95
CA GLN A 149 -3.43 -35.11 11.03
C GLN A 149 -4.79 -34.53 10.60
N VAL A 150 -5.09 -33.27 10.96
CA VAL A 150 -6.28 -32.56 10.50
C VAL A 150 -6.28 -32.39 8.98
N GLU A 151 -5.16 -32.02 8.37
CA GLU A 151 -5.08 -31.93 6.90
C GLU A 151 -5.21 -33.30 6.21
N ALA A 152 -4.63 -34.35 6.79
CA ALA A 152 -4.81 -35.72 6.29
C ALA A 152 -6.28 -36.16 6.37
N PHE A 153 -6.96 -35.86 7.48
CA PHE A 153 -8.40 -36.10 7.67
C PHE A 153 -9.26 -35.35 6.63
N VAL A 154 -8.92 -34.09 6.36
CA VAL A 154 -9.61 -33.28 5.35
C VAL A 154 -9.37 -33.78 3.93
N ALA A 155 -8.16 -34.27 3.62
CA ALA A 155 -7.87 -34.92 2.35
C ALA A 155 -8.66 -36.23 2.19
N GLU A 156 -8.80 -37.01 3.26
CA GLU A 156 -9.59 -38.22 3.26
C GLU A 156 -11.09 -37.93 3.04
N ALA A 157 -11.64 -36.91 3.69
CA ALA A 157 -13.01 -36.45 3.47
C ALA A 157 -13.26 -36.00 2.02
N GLN A 158 -12.28 -35.38 1.37
CA GLN A 158 -12.33 -35.03 -0.06
C GLN A 158 -12.28 -36.26 -0.95
N HIS A 159 -11.38 -37.20 -0.66
CA HIS A 159 -11.26 -38.45 -1.41
C HIS A 159 -12.55 -39.28 -1.38
N ARG A 160 -13.27 -39.24 -0.26
CA ARG A 160 -14.58 -39.88 -0.08
C ARG A 160 -15.75 -39.12 -0.70
N GLY A 161 -15.52 -37.95 -1.30
CA GLY A 161 -16.56 -37.14 -1.93
C GLY A 161 -17.50 -36.42 -0.96
N VAL A 162 -17.18 -36.40 0.35
CA VAL A 162 -18.00 -35.72 1.36
C VAL A 162 -17.80 -34.19 1.31
N LEU A 163 -16.67 -33.73 0.77
CA LEU A 163 -16.37 -32.32 0.51
C LEU A 163 -16.03 -32.08 -0.95
N ASP A 164 -16.86 -31.30 -1.65
CA ASP A 164 -16.59 -30.87 -3.02
C ASP A 164 -15.71 -29.61 -3.04
N ILE A 165 -14.40 -29.80 -3.13
CA ILE A 165 -13.43 -28.71 -3.36
C ILE A 165 -13.24 -28.59 -4.87
N GLY A 166 -14.13 -27.84 -5.50
CA GLY A 166 -14.32 -27.83 -6.96
C GLY A 166 -13.05 -27.87 -7.80
N ASP A 167 -13.08 -28.73 -8.83
CA ASP A 167 -12.28 -28.89 -10.06
C ASP A 167 -10.77 -28.59 -10.06
N LYS A 168 -10.13 -28.36 -8.93
CA LYS A 168 -8.69 -28.55 -8.85
C LYS A 168 -8.46 -30.05 -8.95
N LYS A 169 -8.29 -30.53 -10.20
CA LYS A 169 -7.80 -31.87 -10.55
C LYS A 169 -6.81 -32.28 -9.48
N SER A 170 -7.25 -33.09 -8.52
CA SER A 170 -6.31 -33.69 -7.58
C SER A 170 -5.38 -34.48 -8.48
N THR A 171 -4.08 -34.21 -8.36
CA THR A 171 -3.08 -35.01 -9.05
C THR A 171 -3.28 -36.43 -8.55
N ARG A 172 -4.01 -37.21 -9.35
CA ARG A 172 -4.52 -38.56 -9.07
C ARG A 172 -3.33 -39.52 -9.08
N GLY A 173 -2.41 -39.32 -8.15
CA GLY A 173 -1.37 -40.27 -7.83
C GLY A 173 -2.06 -41.48 -7.21
N LYS A 174 -1.81 -42.67 -7.77
CA LYS A 174 -2.35 -43.97 -7.35
C LYS A 174 -1.78 -44.39 -5.98
N VAL A 175 -1.96 -43.57 -4.95
CA VAL A 175 -1.75 -44.00 -3.57
C VAL A 175 -3.13 -44.32 -3.06
N SER A 176 -3.46 -45.61 -2.91
CA SER A 176 -4.61 -46.02 -2.12
C SER A 176 -4.41 -45.41 -0.73
N PRO A 177 -5.21 -44.42 -0.31
CA PRO A 177 -5.05 -43.90 1.03
C PRO A 177 -5.40 -45.05 1.96
N VAL A 178 -4.38 -45.62 2.62
CA VAL A 178 -4.61 -46.34 3.86
C VAL A 178 -5.36 -45.34 4.73
N THR A 179 -6.64 -45.62 4.95
CA THR A 179 -7.55 -44.73 5.67
C THR A 179 -7.07 -44.68 7.11
N ALA A 180 -6.22 -43.69 7.43
CA ALA A 180 -5.73 -43.49 8.79
C ALA A 180 -6.89 -43.30 9.77
N TYR A 181 -8.04 -42.83 9.28
CA TYR A 181 -9.27 -42.69 10.03
C TYR A 181 -10.39 -43.52 9.35
N GLY A 182 -11.03 -44.41 10.10
CA GLY A 182 -12.13 -45.22 9.56
C GLY A 182 -13.32 -44.35 9.10
N GLU A 183 -14.17 -44.90 8.23
CA GLU A 183 -15.33 -44.17 7.68
C GLU A 183 -16.26 -43.61 8.77
N ALA A 184 -16.53 -44.42 9.79
CA ALA A 184 -17.38 -44.04 10.91
C ALA A 184 -16.85 -42.79 11.64
N ALA A 185 -15.53 -42.67 11.78
CA ALA A 185 -14.90 -41.49 12.39
C ALA A 185 -15.09 -40.25 11.52
N VAL A 186 -14.93 -40.38 10.21
CA VAL A 186 -15.19 -39.27 9.27
C VAL A 186 -16.64 -38.80 9.36
N GLN A 187 -17.59 -39.74 9.31
CA GLN A 187 -19.02 -39.41 9.42
C GLN A 187 -19.38 -38.78 10.78
N GLN A 188 -18.79 -39.25 11.88
CA GLN A 188 -19.03 -38.68 13.21
C GLN A 188 -18.57 -37.23 13.31
N VAL A 189 -17.39 -36.91 12.77
CA VAL A 189 -16.87 -35.53 12.76
C VAL A 189 -17.71 -34.62 11.86
N PHE A 190 -18.21 -35.12 10.73
CA PHE A 190 -19.14 -34.37 9.89
C PHE A 190 -20.45 -34.05 10.62
N LYS A 191 -21.03 -35.04 11.31
CA LYS A 191 -22.21 -34.83 12.16
C LYS A 191 -21.95 -33.79 13.26
N GLN A 192 -20.80 -33.87 13.94
CA GLN A 192 -20.41 -32.87 14.95
C GLN A 192 -20.19 -31.47 14.37
N ALA A 193 -19.73 -31.38 13.12
CA ALA A 193 -19.57 -30.11 12.41
C ALA A 193 -20.91 -29.51 11.94
N GLY A 194 -22.03 -30.24 12.07
CA GLY A 194 -23.33 -29.84 11.51
C GLY A 194 -23.34 -29.86 9.98
N LEU A 195 -22.42 -30.62 9.35
CA LEU A 195 -22.32 -30.75 7.91
C LEU A 195 -23.13 -31.97 7.46
N SER A 196 -24.27 -31.72 6.82
CA SER A 196 -25.09 -32.75 6.18
C SER A 196 -24.35 -33.30 4.96
N ILE A 197 -24.25 -34.64 4.85
CA ILE A 197 -23.68 -35.33 3.69
C ILE A 197 -24.64 -35.24 2.48
N GLU A 198 -25.91 -34.99 2.74
CA GLU A 198 -26.98 -34.97 1.75
C GLU A 198 -26.97 -33.66 0.95
N GLY A 199 -26.35 -33.74 -0.24
CA GLY A 199 -26.90 -33.20 -1.47
C GLY A 199 -27.01 -31.67 -1.60
N ASN A 200 -26.03 -31.07 -2.28
CA ASN A 200 -26.30 -30.10 -3.34
C ASN A 200 -25.02 -29.91 -4.19
N ALA A 201 -24.79 -30.87 -5.10
CA ALA A 201 -23.72 -30.85 -6.10
C ALA A 201 -24.00 -29.85 -7.25
N ALA A 202 -24.66 -28.72 -6.98
CA ALA A 202 -25.02 -27.75 -8.01
C ALA A 202 -23.84 -26.82 -8.31
N GLN A 203 -23.34 -26.96 -9.54
CA GLN A 203 -22.11 -26.40 -10.12
C GLN A 203 -22.15 -24.88 -10.39
N SER A 204 -22.56 -24.04 -9.44
CA SER A 204 -22.56 -22.58 -9.69
C SER A 204 -21.37 -21.89 -9.01
N SER A 205 -20.42 -21.36 -9.78
CA SER A 205 -19.20 -20.73 -9.27
C SER A 205 -19.44 -19.34 -8.64
N THR A 206 -20.57 -19.12 -7.98
CA THR A 206 -20.86 -17.82 -7.35
C THR A 206 -19.90 -17.60 -6.18
N LYS A 207 -19.57 -16.32 -5.96
CA LYS A 207 -18.70 -15.93 -4.84
C LYS A 207 -19.28 -16.36 -3.48
N GLU A 208 -20.60 -16.46 -3.39
CA GLU A 208 -21.33 -16.90 -2.21
C GLU A 208 -21.10 -18.38 -1.93
N GLN A 209 -21.28 -19.25 -2.93
CA GLN A 209 -20.98 -20.68 -2.78
C GLN A 209 -19.50 -20.94 -2.43
N LYS A 210 -18.57 -20.18 -3.01
CA LYS A 210 -17.15 -20.27 -2.63
C LYS A 210 -16.91 -19.90 -1.16
N TYR A 211 -17.64 -18.92 -0.65
CA TYR A 211 -17.54 -18.51 0.75
C TYR A 211 -18.14 -19.56 1.68
N GLU A 212 -19.30 -20.12 1.33
CA GLU A 212 -19.94 -21.22 2.08
C GLU A 212 -19.07 -22.46 2.12
N ARG A 213 -18.52 -22.91 0.98
CA ARG A 213 -17.57 -24.03 0.94
C ARG A 213 -16.34 -23.77 1.81
N GLN A 214 -15.82 -22.53 1.80
CA GLN A 214 -14.70 -22.15 2.67
C GLN A 214 -15.09 -22.18 4.15
N MET A 215 -16.33 -21.81 4.50
CA MET A 215 -16.87 -21.89 5.86
C MET A 215 -17.02 -23.35 6.31
N GLN A 216 -17.63 -24.20 5.50
CA GLN A 216 -17.76 -25.64 5.75
C GLN A 216 -16.39 -26.30 5.96
N LEU A 217 -15.39 -25.96 5.13
CA LEU A 217 -14.02 -26.45 5.28
C LEU A 217 -13.39 -26.01 6.62
N ARG A 218 -13.66 -24.78 7.08
CA ARG A 218 -13.16 -24.29 8.38
C ARG A 218 -13.84 -24.99 9.54
N GLU A 219 -15.13 -25.25 9.43
CA GLU A 219 -15.90 -25.98 10.43
C GLU A 219 -15.46 -27.43 10.51
N LEU A 220 -15.25 -28.10 9.38
CA LEU A 220 -14.68 -29.45 9.34
C LEU A 220 -13.29 -29.47 9.97
N LYS A 221 -12.40 -28.54 9.61
CA LYS A 221 -11.06 -28.45 10.22
C LYS A 221 -11.13 -28.24 11.73
N ARG A 222 -12.11 -27.49 12.22
CA ARG A 222 -12.34 -27.26 13.65
C ARG A 222 -12.83 -28.54 14.34
N ALA A 223 -13.78 -29.24 13.76
CA ALA A 223 -14.35 -30.48 14.28
C ALA A 223 -13.31 -31.63 14.26
N ALA A 224 -12.57 -31.77 13.16
CA ALA A 224 -11.47 -32.72 13.02
C ALA A 224 -10.37 -32.43 14.05
N LYS A 225 -10.03 -31.14 14.25
CA LYS A 225 -9.07 -30.75 15.29
C LYS A 225 -9.57 -31.15 16.68
N SER A 226 -10.82 -30.88 17.03
CA SER A 226 -11.36 -31.29 18.33
C SER A 226 -11.33 -32.80 18.50
N PHE A 227 -11.71 -33.57 17.48
CA PHE A 227 -11.70 -35.03 17.50
C PHE A 227 -10.28 -35.59 17.71
N ILE A 228 -9.30 -35.12 16.93
CA ILE A 228 -7.90 -35.54 17.07
C ILE A 228 -7.33 -35.13 18.43
N THR A 229 -7.59 -33.91 18.90
CA THR A 229 -7.15 -33.50 20.25
C THR A 229 -7.82 -34.32 21.35
N PHE A 230 -9.03 -34.84 21.11
CA PHE A 230 -9.72 -35.73 22.04
C PHE A 230 -9.15 -37.16 22.04
N GLN A 231 -8.31 -37.54 21.06
CA GLN A 231 -7.58 -38.80 21.10
C GLN A 231 -6.25 -38.69 21.85
N LEU A 232 -5.70 -37.48 22.00
CA LEU A 232 -4.46 -37.25 22.74
C LEU A 232 -4.64 -37.47 24.24
N SER A 233 -3.53 -37.76 24.93
CA SER A 233 -3.49 -37.86 26.39
C SER A 233 -3.84 -36.52 27.05
N ASN A 234 -4.35 -36.55 28.29
CA ASN A 234 -4.68 -35.34 29.03
C ASN A 234 -3.47 -34.40 29.24
N VAL A 235 -2.26 -34.98 29.31
CA VAL A 235 -1.02 -34.21 29.45
C VAL A 235 -0.72 -33.43 28.16
N GLU A 236 -0.79 -34.08 27.00
CA GLU A 236 -0.58 -33.45 25.69
C GLU A 236 -1.62 -32.37 25.40
N ARG A 237 -2.90 -32.61 25.74
CA ARG A 237 -3.97 -31.60 25.61
C ARG A 237 -3.65 -30.34 26.39
N LYS A 238 -3.26 -30.48 27.66
CA LYS A 238 -2.87 -29.35 28.51
C LYS A 238 -1.65 -28.61 27.96
N GLN A 239 -0.67 -29.34 27.40
CA GLN A 239 0.50 -28.72 26.76
C GLN A 239 0.12 -27.90 25.53
N ILE A 240 -0.73 -28.43 24.65
CA ILE A 240 -1.23 -27.71 23.48
C ILE A 240 -2.05 -26.48 23.90
N GLU A 241 -2.92 -26.61 24.90
CA GLU A 241 -3.73 -25.49 25.40
C GLU A 241 -2.87 -24.36 25.99
N ALA A 242 -1.89 -24.71 26.84
CA ALA A 242 -0.95 -23.76 27.41
C ALA A 242 -0.16 -23.02 26.30
N TYR A 243 0.28 -23.74 25.28
CA TYR A 243 0.96 -23.19 24.10
C TYR A 243 0.06 -22.27 23.26
N GLU A 244 -1.21 -22.62 23.06
CA GLU A 244 -2.14 -21.74 22.34
C GLU A 244 -2.45 -20.46 23.13
N LEU A 245 -2.55 -20.55 24.46
CA LEU A 245 -2.69 -19.39 25.34
C LEU A 245 -1.44 -18.51 25.33
N SER A 246 -0.23 -19.08 25.31
CA SER A 246 1.02 -18.31 25.22
C SER A 246 1.09 -17.52 23.90
N ILE A 247 0.75 -18.15 22.77
CA ILE A 247 0.67 -17.48 21.46
C ILE A 247 -0.39 -16.37 21.47
N LYS A 248 -1.58 -16.62 22.04
CA LYS A 248 -2.64 -15.59 22.12
C LYS A 248 -2.17 -14.39 22.94
N LYS A 249 -1.48 -14.62 24.07
CA LYS A 249 -0.88 -13.55 24.89
C LYS A 249 0.19 -12.78 24.11
N ALA A 250 1.10 -13.47 23.42
CA ALA A 250 2.15 -12.85 22.60
C ALA A 250 1.56 -12.00 21.45
N ARG A 251 0.53 -12.49 20.75
CA ARG A 251 -0.16 -11.72 19.70
C ARG A 251 -0.90 -10.50 20.26
N LYS A 252 -1.46 -10.60 21.48
CA LYS A 252 -2.13 -9.48 22.14
C LYS A 252 -1.13 -8.39 22.54
N SER A 253 0.03 -8.76 23.09
CA SER A 253 1.10 -7.79 23.40
C SER A 253 1.69 -7.17 22.13
N GLU A 254 1.91 -7.95 21.07
CA GLU A 254 2.40 -7.44 19.78
C GLU A 254 1.42 -6.43 19.16
N ARG A 255 0.11 -6.69 19.23
CA ARG A 255 -0.92 -5.73 18.77
C ARG A 255 -0.90 -4.45 19.61
N LYS A 256 -0.85 -4.56 20.93
CA LYS A 256 -0.73 -3.40 21.83
C LYS A 256 0.52 -2.56 21.50
N LEU A 257 1.66 -3.19 21.24
CA LEU A 257 2.89 -2.51 20.85
C LEU A 257 2.75 -1.80 19.50
N LYS A 258 2.11 -2.45 18.51
CA LYS A 258 1.84 -1.84 17.19
C LYS A 258 0.89 -0.65 17.30
N ASP A 259 -0.14 -0.75 18.14
CA ASP A 259 -1.10 0.32 18.36
C ASP A 259 -0.45 1.50 19.11
N ALA A 260 0.37 1.22 20.13
CA ALA A 260 1.19 2.24 20.81
C ALA A 260 2.16 2.93 19.84
N GLY A 261 2.82 2.18 18.95
CA GLY A 261 3.70 2.75 17.92
C GLY A 261 2.96 3.60 16.88
N ARG A 262 1.70 3.24 16.54
CA ARG A 262 0.84 4.08 15.68
C ARG A 262 0.45 5.36 16.39
N ALA A 263 0.05 5.28 17.66
CA ALA A 263 -0.29 6.45 18.47
C ALA A 263 0.91 7.40 18.63
N ALA A 264 2.11 6.88 18.90
CA ALA A 264 3.34 7.68 18.99
C ALA A 264 3.65 8.41 17.67
N ARG A 265 3.52 7.75 16.51
CA ARG A 265 3.71 8.38 15.20
C ARG A 265 2.65 9.44 14.89
N GLU A 266 1.44 9.29 15.40
CA GLU A 266 0.39 10.30 15.26
C GLU A 266 0.68 11.51 16.14
N ALA A 267 1.10 11.30 17.39
CA ALA A 267 1.54 12.35 18.31
C ALA A 267 2.76 13.13 17.77
N GLU A 268 3.74 12.44 17.17
CA GLU A 268 4.88 13.08 16.53
C GLU A 268 4.44 13.97 15.34
N LYS A 269 3.48 13.50 14.54
CA LYS A 269 2.93 14.28 13.43
C LYS A 269 2.14 15.51 13.90
N THR A 270 1.43 15.42 15.02
CA THR A 270 0.71 16.58 15.58
C THR A 270 1.70 17.59 16.15
N ALA A 271 2.68 17.15 16.93
CA ALA A 271 3.76 18.00 17.45
C ALA A 271 4.53 18.70 16.31
N ALA A 272 4.85 17.98 15.23
CA ALA A 272 5.52 18.57 14.06
C ALA A 272 4.66 19.60 13.32
N ARG A 273 3.33 19.48 13.33
CA ARG A 273 2.42 20.47 12.76
C ARG A 273 2.31 21.71 13.65
N GLU A 274 2.25 21.52 14.95
CA GLU A 274 2.23 22.60 15.94
C GLU A 274 3.53 23.40 15.91
N ALA A 275 4.69 22.75 15.89
CA ALA A 275 5.98 23.41 15.75
C ALA A 275 6.09 24.23 14.44
N LYS A 276 5.56 23.72 13.33
CA LYS A 276 5.49 24.47 12.06
C LYS A 276 4.53 25.67 12.15
N ALA A 277 3.43 25.54 12.88
CA ALA A 277 2.48 26.63 13.10
C ALA A 277 3.10 27.74 13.96
N LEU A 278 3.80 27.39 15.05
CA LEU A 278 4.53 28.32 15.91
C LEU A 278 5.60 29.08 15.13
N ARG A 279 6.45 28.37 14.37
CA ARG A 279 7.45 29.01 13.51
C ARG A 279 6.85 29.96 12.47
N LYS A 280 5.64 29.68 11.99
CA LYS A 280 4.93 30.56 11.05
C LYS A 280 4.36 31.80 11.76
N LYS A 281 3.90 31.68 13.01
CA LYS A 281 3.46 32.80 13.84
C LYS A 281 4.63 33.72 14.19
N GLU A 282 5.74 33.16 14.69
CA GLU A 282 6.97 33.91 15.00
C GLU A 282 7.50 34.69 13.79
N LYS A 283 7.49 34.07 12.59
CA LYS A 283 7.85 34.79 11.34
C LYS A 283 6.90 35.93 10.99
N ARG A 284 5.62 35.84 11.34
CA ARG A 284 4.64 36.91 11.12
C ARG A 284 4.84 38.03 12.13
N GLU A 285 5.05 37.71 13.39
CA GLU A 285 5.37 38.66 14.46
C GLU A 285 6.66 39.41 14.16
N LYS A 286 7.74 38.71 13.76
CA LYS A 286 8.98 39.34 13.33
C LYS A 286 8.80 40.27 12.12
N LYS A 287 7.90 39.92 11.19
CA LYS A 287 7.57 40.78 10.04
C LYS A 287 6.76 42.01 10.45
N LEU A 288 5.87 41.88 11.45
CA LEU A 288 5.10 43.00 12.00
C LEU A 288 6.01 43.96 12.78
N ALA A 289 6.86 43.43 13.66
CA ALA A 289 7.85 44.23 14.40
C ALA A 289 8.81 44.98 13.46
N ALA A 290 9.30 44.33 12.39
CA ALA A 290 10.11 45.01 11.38
C ALA A 290 9.34 46.09 10.60
N ARG A 291 8.01 45.95 10.47
CA ARG A 291 7.17 46.96 9.83
C ARG A 291 6.93 48.16 10.76
N GLU A 292 6.79 47.92 12.06
CA GLU A 292 6.70 48.98 13.08
C GLU A 292 7.99 49.78 13.14
N GLN A 293 9.16 49.11 13.19
CA GLN A 293 10.46 49.79 13.19
C GLN A 293 10.74 50.60 11.92
N ASN A 294 10.25 50.16 10.74
CA ASN A 294 10.43 50.91 9.50
C ASN A 294 9.39 52.02 9.27
N ASN A 295 8.36 52.12 10.12
CA ASN A 295 7.31 53.14 9.98
C ASN A 295 7.64 54.44 10.72
N GLU A 296 8.68 54.46 11.56
CA GLU A 296 9.10 55.65 12.29
C GLU A 296 10.03 56.58 11.47
N ASP A 297 10.65 56.08 10.39
CA ASP A 297 11.55 56.88 9.52
C ASP A 297 10.93 57.32 8.19
N SER A 298 9.66 57.00 7.91
CA SER A 298 9.02 57.23 6.60
C SER A 298 7.86 58.23 6.68
N ALA A 299 8.16 59.43 7.18
CA ALA A 299 7.24 60.57 7.12
C ALA A 299 7.81 61.73 6.28
N TYR A 300 8.64 61.51 5.25
CA TYR A 300 8.90 62.52 4.20
C TYR A 300 9.46 61.85 2.93
N GLY A 301 8.89 62.15 1.76
CA GLY A 301 9.52 61.94 0.44
C GLY A 301 9.23 60.61 -0.28
N LYS A 302 8.04 60.48 -0.85
CA LYS A 302 7.80 59.59 -2.00
C LYS A 302 7.85 60.45 -3.25
N ASP A 303 8.99 60.44 -3.92
CA ASP A 303 9.15 60.44 -5.37
C ASP A 303 10.66 60.32 -5.64
N GLU A 304 11.06 59.50 -6.61
CA GLU A 304 12.46 59.21 -7.02
C GLU A 304 13.21 57.98 -6.43
N ALA A 305 12.53 56.97 -5.87
CA ALA A 305 13.19 55.68 -5.59
C ALA A 305 13.29 54.79 -6.86
N LYS A 306 14.15 55.17 -7.82
CA LYS A 306 14.59 54.27 -8.90
C LYS A 306 15.46 53.16 -8.30
N GLU A 307 14.91 51.94 -8.32
CA GLU A 307 15.55 50.61 -8.27
C GLU A 307 17.01 50.54 -7.78
N SER A 308 17.26 50.70 -6.48
CA SER A 308 18.53 50.25 -5.91
C SER A 308 18.55 48.72 -5.81
N ILE A 309 19.50 48.09 -6.51
CA ILE A 309 19.74 46.64 -6.45
C ILE A 309 20.13 46.31 -5.00
N PRO A 310 19.48 45.33 -4.32
CA PRO A 310 19.81 45.01 -2.93
C PRO A 310 21.28 44.58 -2.81
N ALA A 311 21.99 45.08 -1.79
CA ALA A 311 23.44 44.92 -1.61
C ALA A 311 23.95 43.46 -1.76
N SER A 312 23.16 42.47 -1.30
CA SER A 312 23.49 41.05 -1.44
C SER A 312 23.53 40.54 -2.89
N LYS A 313 22.79 41.18 -3.81
CA LYS A 313 22.87 40.90 -5.25
C LYS A 313 24.02 41.65 -5.91
N PHE A 314 24.35 42.86 -5.43
CA PHE A 314 25.45 43.65 -5.97
C PHE A 314 26.80 42.93 -5.81
N ALA A 315 27.10 42.42 -4.61
CA ALA A 315 28.31 41.64 -4.35
C ALA A 315 28.43 40.38 -5.25
N LYS A 316 27.29 39.76 -5.61
CA LYS A 316 27.27 38.62 -6.54
C LYS A 316 27.51 39.03 -8.00
N TYR A 317 27.10 40.23 -8.39
CA TYR A 317 27.38 40.77 -9.72
C TYR A 317 28.82 41.22 -9.82
N GLU A 318 29.37 41.79 -8.75
CA GLU A 318 30.78 42.16 -8.64
C GLU A 318 31.71 40.97 -8.83
N ALA A 319 31.50 39.88 -8.09
CA ALA A 319 32.30 38.66 -8.25
C ALA A 319 32.22 38.07 -9.68
N LYS A 320 31.05 38.14 -10.32
CA LYS A 320 30.85 37.62 -11.69
C LYS A 320 31.40 38.55 -12.77
N ALA A 321 31.39 39.86 -12.52
CA ALA A 321 31.97 40.85 -13.40
C ALA A 321 33.51 40.77 -13.35
N ALA A 322 34.08 40.66 -12.15
CA ALA A 322 35.50 40.43 -11.92
C ALA A 322 36.00 39.15 -12.61
N ALA A 323 35.28 38.03 -12.47
CA ALA A 323 35.62 36.77 -13.15
C ALA A 323 35.57 36.86 -14.70
N LYS A 324 34.88 37.87 -15.24
CA LYS A 324 34.78 38.12 -16.68
C LYS A 324 35.63 39.30 -17.16
N GLY A 325 36.40 39.93 -16.26
CA GLY A 325 37.23 41.10 -16.58
C GLY A 325 36.45 42.33 -17.06
N ILE A 326 35.18 42.48 -16.67
CA ILE A 326 34.31 43.61 -17.05
C ILE A 326 33.80 44.34 -15.80
N SER A 327 33.41 45.61 -15.96
CA SER A 327 32.86 46.39 -14.84
C SER A 327 31.49 45.85 -14.41
N VAL A 328 31.13 46.03 -13.13
CA VAL A 328 29.84 45.57 -12.57
C VAL A 328 28.66 46.18 -13.32
N HIS A 329 28.78 47.45 -13.70
CA HIS A 329 27.74 48.17 -14.43
C HIS A 329 27.52 47.60 -15.83
N GLN A 330 28.61 47.31 -16.55
CA GLN A 330 28.55 46.71 -17.89
C GLN A 330 28.01 45.26 -17.84
N TYR A 331 28.32 44.52 -16.78
CA TYR A 331 27.74 43.20 -16.54
C TYR A 331 26.21 43.26 -16.30
N ILE A 332 25.71 44.28 -15.61
CA ILE A 332 24.28 44.51 -15.40
C ILE A 332 23.60 44.82 -16.74
N GLN A 333 24.14 45.76 -17.52
CA GLN A 333 23.62 46.11 -18.86
C GLN A 333 23.55 44.90 -19.79
N ASN A 334 24.65 44.15 -19.96
CA ASN A 334 24.68 42.97 -20.82
C ASN A 334 23.67 41.89 -20.40
N ARG A 335 23.35 41.81 -19.10
CA ARG A 335 22.36 40.87 -18.58
C ARG A 335 20.94 41.31 -18.88
N ASP A 336 20.65 42.59 -18.74
CA ASP A 336 19.33 43.14 -19.00
C ASP A 336 19.04 43.16 -20.50
N GLU A 337 20.03 43.45 -21.34
CA GLU A 337 19.98 43.24 -22.80
C GLU A 337 19.73 41.77 -23.15
N LYS A 338 20.42 40.83 -22.50
CA LYS A 338 20.20 39.39 -22.73
C LYS A 338 18.80 38.95 -22.30
N LYS A 339 18.25 39.51 -21.22
CA LYS A 339 16.87 39.26 -20.80
C LYS A 339 15.86 39.86 -21.78
N ALA A 340 16.11 41.07 -22.29
CA ALA A 340 15.29 41.71 -23.31
C ALA A 340 15.29 40.91 -24.61
N ALA A 341 16.47 40.42 -25.04
CA ALA A 341 16.62 39.54 -26.20
C ALA A 341 15.95 38.16 -26.00
N GLN A 342 16.01 37.58 -24.80
CA GLN A 342 15.27 36.34 -24.50
C GLN A 342 13.76 36.56 -24.44
N ALA A 343 13.30 37.72 -23.98
CA ALA A 343 11.89 38.07 -23.97
C ALA A 343 11.35 38.26 -25.40
N SER A 344 12.16 38.78 -26.32
CA SER A 344 11.78 38.92 -27.74
C SER A 344 11.91 37.62 -28.55
N GLN A 345 12.84 36.71 -28.23
CA GLN A 345 13.01 35.42 -28.93
C GLN A 345 12.02 34.33 -28.49
N GLY A 346 11.27 34.53 -27.41
CA GLY A 346 10.26 33.56 -26.93
C GLY A 346 9.03 33.41 -27.82
N SER A 347 8.86 34.22 -28.87
CA SER A 347 7.70 34.21 -29.77
C SER A 347 7.98 33.68 -31.18
N THR A 348 9.22 33.30 -31.52
CA THR A 348 9.58 32.88 -32.89
C THR A 348 10.32 31.55 -32.89
N ALA A 349 9.59 30.45 -32.68
CA ALA A 349 10.13 29.11 -32.85
C ALA A 349 9.17 28.27 -33.69
N LEU A 350 9.33 28.32 -35.02
CA LEU A 350 8.92 27.30 -36.00
C LEU A 350 9.40 27.68 -37.40
N SER A 351 10.64 27.29 -37.73
CA SER A 351 10.99 26.86 -39.09
C SER A 351 12.33 26.14 -39.02
N THR A 352 12.27 24.82 -39.10
CA THR A 352 13.42 23.95 -39.32
C THR A 352 13.22 23.38 -40.73
N PRO A 353 14.20 23.46 -41.64
CA PRO A 353 14.02 23.00 -43.01
C PRO A 353 13.80 21.48 -43.02
N GLY A 354 12.63 21.08 -43.52
CA GLY A 354 12.17 19.70 -43.59
C GLY A 354 12.97 18.88 -44.61
N LEU A 355 13.27 17.65 -44.21
CA LEU A 355 13.67 16.55 -45.10
C LEU A 355 12.65 16.41 -46.24
N ALA A 356 13.16 16.39 -47.47
CA ALA A 356 12.38 16.17 -48.68
C ALA A 356 11.67 14.81 -48.63
N PHE A 357 10.35 14.85 -48.57
CA PHE A 357 9.49 13.70 -48.78
C PHE A 357 8.94 13.81 -50.20
N VAL A 358 9.24 12.84 -51.06
CA VAL A 358 8.71 12.75 -52.42
C VAL A 358 7.23 12.39 -52.29
N VAL A 359 6.36 13.33 -52.67
CA VAL A 359 4.91 13.12 -52.74
C VAL A 359 4.58 12.85 -54.21
N ASP A 360 3.97 11.69 -54.44
CA ASP A 360 3.42 11.26 -55.70
C ASP A 360 2.32 12.24 -56.16
N THR A 361 2.45 12.80 -57.36
CA THR A 361 1.62 13.92 -57.85
C THR A 361 0.39 13.47 -58.64
N ASP A 362 0.17 12.18 -58.84
CA ASP A 362 -0.99 11.67 -59.59
C ASP A 362 -2.20 11.40 -58.67
N GLY A 363 -2.52 12.41 -57.84
CA GLY A 363 -3.63 12.39 -56.89
C GLY A 363 -4.92 12.98 -57.45
N ASP A 364 -5.93 12.11 -57.57
CA ASP A 364 -7.35 12.32 -57.87
C ASP A 364 -7.91 13.74 -57.57
N ALA A 365 -8.28 14.48 -58.63
CA ALA A 365 -8.73 15.88 -58.57
C ALA A 365 -10.04 16.10 -57.78
N ALA A 366 -10.77 15.02 -57.45
CA ALA A 366 -12.01 15.10 -56.69
C ALA A 366 -11.82 15.30 -55.18
N LEU A 367 -10.61 15.11 -54.63
CA LEU A 367 -10.35 15.23 -53.18
C LEU A 367 -9.87 16.62 -52.73
N SER A 368 -9.53 17.53 -53.66
CA SER A 368 -8.99 18.86 -53.32
C SER A 368 -10.04 19.93 -53.01
N SER A 369 -11.32 19.71 -53.33
CA SER A 369 -12.36 20.74 -53.20
C SER A 369 -12.97 20.86 -51.80
N VAL A 370 -12.80 19.87 -50.90
CA VAL A 370 -13.36 19.92 -49.53
C VAL A 370 -12.44 20.68 -48.54
N SER A 371 -11.16 20.86 -48.89
CA SER A 371 -10.17 21.51 -48.01
C SER A 371 -10.19 23.06 -48.08
N ALA A 372 -10.91 23.66 -49.02
CA ALA A 372 -10.67 25.06 -49.42
C ALA A 372 -11.40 26.13 -48.57
N GLN A 373 -12.22 25.78 -47.58
CA GLN A 373 -13.01 26.76 -46.81
C GLN A 373 -12.91 26.66 -45.29
N LEU A 374 -12.04 25.79 -44.74
CA LEU A 374 -11.88 25.71 -43.29
C LEU A 374 -11.03 26.88 -42.76
N PRO A 375 -11.51 27.62 -41.75
CA PRO A 375 -10.78 28.75 -41.19
C PRO A 375 -9.47 28.28 -40.56
N SER A 376 -8.38 29.02 -40.77
CA SER A 376 -7.06 28.68 -40.25
C SER A 376 -7.06 28.56 -38.71
N GLY A 377 -6.97 27.33 -38.18
CA GLY A 377 -6.93 27.06 -36.74
C GLY A 377 -6.79 25.58 -36.38
N GLU A 378 -6.42 25.27 -35.14
CA GLU A 378 -6.46 23.88 -34.65
C GLU A 378 -7.91 23.53 -34.27
N HIS A 379 -8.50 22.55 -34.95
CA HIS A 379 -9.89 22.13 -34.69
C HIS A 379 -9.96 20.96 -33.70
N VAL A 380 -10.94 21.01 -32.80
CA VAL A 380 -11.34 19.89 -31.96
C VAL A 380 -12.51 19.19 -32.65
N VAL A 381 -12.23 18.02 -33.21
CA VAL A 381 -13.21 17.19 -33.91
C VAL A 381 -13.64 16.04 -32.99
N ASP A 382 -14.94 15.79 -32.92
CA ASP A 382 -15.48 14.66 -32.16
C ASP A 382 -15.40 13.33 -32.92
N SER A 383 -15.91 12.25 -32.32
CA SER A 383 -15.92 10.93 -32.95
C SER A 383 -16.80 10.83 -34.20
N GLU A 384 -17.71 11.79 -34.39
CA GLU A 384 -18.64 11.86 -35.52
C GLU A 384 -18.09 12.74 -36.65
N GLY A 385 -16.89 13.32 -36.48
CA GLY A 385 -16.29 14.19 -37.48
C GLY A 385 -16.77 15.64 -37.40
N SER A 386 -17.59 16.00 -36.41
CA SER A 386 -18.12 17.35 -36.25
C SER A 386 -17.15 18.24 -35.47
N ILE A 387 -16.93 19.46 -35.96
CA ILE A 387 -16.04 20.44 -35.32
C ILE A 387 -16.77 21.06 -34.13
N ARG A 388 -16.33 20.73 -32.92
CA ARG A 388 -16.92 21.27 -31.69
C ARG A 388 -16.33 22.62 -31.28
N PHE A 389 -15.05 22.82 -31.57
CA PHE A 389 -14.34 24.02 -31.14
C PHE A 389 -13.14 24.29 -32.05
N THR A 390 -12.95 25.55 -32.43
CA THR A 390 -11.80 26.01 -33.22
C THR A 390 -10.91 26.86 -32.33
N VAL A 391 -9.65 26.47 -32.17
CA VAL A 391 -8.67 27.21 -31.37
C VAL A 391 -8.08 28.32 -32.24
N ALA A 392 -8.47 29.56 -31.98
CA ALA A 392 -7.83 30.72 -32.59
C ALA A 392 -6.40 30.91 -32.02
N PRO A 393 -5.39 31.18 -32.86
CA PRO A 393 -4.03 31.43 -32.39
C PRO A 393 -3.99 32.65 -31.46
N GLY A 394 -3.32 32.51 -30.31
CA GLY A 394 -3.17 33.58 -29.32
C GLY A 394 -4.31 33.74 -28.32
N VAL A 395 -5.47 33.10 -28.53
CA VAL A 395 -6.60 33.14 -27.59
C VAL A 395 -6.53 31.97 -26.62
N SER A 396 -6.73 32.23 -25.33
CA SER A 396 -6.75 31.17 -24.31
C SER A 396 -8.01 30.30 -24.44
N VAL A 397 -7.83 28.97 -24.39
CA VAL A 397 -8.95 28.02 -24.48
C VAL A 397 -9.80 28.09 -23.19
N PRO A 398 -11.13 28.27 -23.28
CA PRO A 398 -12.02 28.26 -22.12
C PRO A 398 -11.93 26.96 -21.29
N LEU A 399 -12.12 27.08 -19.97
CA LEU A 399 -12.10 25.94 -19.03
C LEU A 399 -13.46 25.21 -18.98
N ASP A 400 -14.04 24.90 -20.14
CA ASP A 400 -15.35 24.24 -20.23
C ASP A 400 -15.22 22.74 -20.56
N PRO A 401 -15.73 21.82 -19.71
CA PRO A 401 -15.71 20.39 -19.99
C PRO A 401 -16.41 19.97 -21.29
N ALA A 402 -17.41 20.72 -21.79
CA ALA A 402 -18.14 20.37 -23.01
C ALA A 402 -17.24 20.28 -24.25
N ILE A 403 -16.13 21.04 -24.27
CA ILE A 403 -15.17 21.10 -25.38
C ILE A 403 -14.43 19.75 -25.57
N TRP A 404 -14.22 18.98 -24.50
CA TRP A 404 -13.38 17.77 -24.54
C TRP A 404 -14.06 16.51 -23.98
N ASP A 405 -15.33 16.58 -23.58
CA ASP A 405 -16.03 15.40 -23.07
C ASP A 405 -16.33 14.41 -24.21
N GLY A 406 -16.09 13.13 -23.96
CA GLY A 406 -16.22 12.07 -24.97
C GLY A 406 -15.05 11.94 -25.97
N ILE A 407 -14.14 12.91 -26.07
CA ILE A 407 -13.02 12.88 -27.03
C ILE A 407 -11.77 12.23 -26.39
N LYS A 408 -11.07 11.38 -27.15
CA LYS A 408 -9.83 10.74 -26.69
C LYS A 408 -8.76 11.81 -26.44
N VAL A 409 -8.21 11.85 -25.22
CA VAL A 409 -7.27 12.89 -24.77
C VAL A 409 -6.07 13.09 -25.71
N LYS A 410 -5.61 12.02 -26.37
CA LYS A 410 -4.44 12.07 -27.26
C LYS A 410 -4.71 12.79 -28.59
N THR A 411 -5.97 12.85 -29.04
CA THR A 411 -6.37 13.52 -30.29
C THR A 411 -6.64 15.01 -30.08
N LEU A 412 -6.72 15.47 -28.83
CA LEU A 412 -6.94 16.87 -28.51
C LEU A 412 -5.71 17.74 -28.81
N PRO A 413 -5.89 18.94 -29.38
CA PRO A 413 -4.85 19.95 -29.52
C PRO A 413 -4.15 20.28 -28.19
N LYS A 414 -2.88 20.68 -28.25
CA LYS A 414 -2.05 20.89 -27.05
C LYS A 414 -2.65 21.96 -26.12
N ALA A 415 -3.18 23.03 -26.69
CA ALA A 415 -3.83 24.11 -25.93
C ALA A 415 -5.03 23.61 -25.13
N VAL A 416 -5.90 22.81 -25.77
CA VAL A 416 -7.10 22.21 -25.14
C VAL A 416 -6.71 21.20 -24.05
N ARG A 417 -5.65 20.41 -24.25
CA ARG A 417 -5.12 19.52 -23.21
C ARG A 417 -4.62 20.28 -21.98
N LYS A 418 -4.04 21.46 -22.15
CA LYS A 418 -3.59 22.33 -21.04
C LYS A 418 -4.79 22.89 -20.26
N ALA A 419 -5.79 23.43 -20.96
CA ALA A 419 -7.04 23.91 -20.35
C ALA A 419 -7.75 22.81 -19.55
N ARG A 420 -7.89 21.60 -20.13
CA ARG A 420 -8.45 20.44 -19.43
C ARG A 420 -7.67 20.06 -18.17
N ARG A 421 -6.33 20.14 -18.20
CA ARG A 421 -5.50 19.85 -17.01
C ARG A 421 -5.75 20.84 -15.90
N GLN A 422 -5.81 22.13 -16.24
CA GLN A 422 -6.09 23.22 -15.31
C GLN A 422 -7.50 23.05 -14.70
N TRP A 423 -8.52 22.80 -15.51
CA TRP A 423 -9.87 22.51 -15.01
C TRP A 423 -9.91 21.33 -14.03
N MET A 424 -9.16 20.25 -14.33
CA MET A 424 -9.04 19.10 -13.43
C MET A 424 -8.29 19.43 -12.13
N GLU A 425 -7.33 20.35 -12.16
CA GLU A 425 -6.62 20.86 -10.98
C GLU A 425 -7.55 21.72 -10.12
N ASP A 426 -8.24 22.68 -10.71
CA ASP A 426 -9.23 23.52 -10.03
C ASP A 426 -10.32 22.67 -9.37
N LYS A 427 -10.78 21.62 -10.07
CA LYS A 427 -11.74 20.66 -9.51
C LYS A 427 -11.17 19.84 -8.36
N ARG A 428 -9.88 19.47 -8.40
CA ARG A 428 -9.21 18.80 -7.26
C ARG A 428 -9.07 19.75 -6.08
N GLU A 429 -8.73 21.01 -6.32
CA GLU A 429 -8.60 22.03 -5.29
C GLU A 429 -9.95 22.35 -4.65
N ALA A 430 -11.00 22.54 -5.43
CA ALA A 430 -12.37 22.71 -4.95
C ALA A 430 -12.83 21.51 -4.10
N ARG A 431 -12.53 20.27 -4.54
CA ARG A 431 -12.81 19.07 -3.74
C ARG A 431 -11.99 19.03 -2.45
N LYS A 432 -10.73 19.48 -2.48
CA LYS A 432 -9.86 19.53 -1.31
C LYS A 432 -10.35 20.59 -0.30
N ALA A 433 -10.73 21.77 -0.77
CA ALA A 433 -11.32 22.85 0.02
C ALA A 433 -12.69 22.46 0.62
N GLY A 434 -13.54 21.77 -0.16
CA GLY A 434 -14.81 21.23 0.34
C GLY A 434 -14.62 20.10 1.35
N LYS A 435 -13.61 19.25 1.16
CA LYS A 435 -13.32 18.15 2.08
C LYS A 435 -12.74 18.63 3.40
N SER A 436 -11.95 19.70 3.42
CA SER A 436 -11.48 20.32 4.67
C SER A 436 -12.62 20.95 5.48
N ARG A 437 -13.67 21.48 4.83
CA ARG A 437 -14.86 21.98 5.52
C ARG A 437 -15.72 20.86 6.12
N LYS A 438 -15.82 19.69 5.49
CA LYS A 438 -16.59 18.54 6.03
C LYS A 438 -15.88 17.76 7.15
N SER A 439 -14.57 17.99 7.34
CA SER A 439 -13.77 17.38 8.42
C SER A 439 -13.48 18.33 9.59
N SER A 440 -14.03 19.54 9.61
CA SER A 440 -13.73 20.52 10.66
C SER A 440 -14.25 20.15 12.05
N SER A 441 -15.15 19.16 12.18
CA SER A 441 -15.56 18.69 13.51
C SER A 441 -14.45 17.92 14.24
N GLY A 442 -13.28 17.68 13.62
CA GLY A 442 -12.16 16.96 14.24
C GLY A 442 -12.42 15.47 14.52
N GLN A 443 -13.69 15.07 14.58
CA GLN A 443 -14.11 13.77 15.03
C GLN A 443 -13.74 12.69 14.03
N SER A 444 -13.14 11.62 14.55
CA SER A 444 -12.84 10.44 13.77
C SER A 444 -14.13 9.81 13.20
N LYS A 445 -14.03 9.03 12.13
CA LYS A 445 -15.19 8.26 11.61
C LYS A 445 -15.78 7.34 12.69
N GLY A 446 -14.96 6.88 13.64
CA GLY A 446 -15.38 6.08 14.78
C GLY A 446 -16.25 6.88 15.74
N GLU A 447 -15.79 8.07 16.15
CA GLU A 447 -16.56 8.97 17.01
C GLU A 447 -17.89 9.37 16.38
N LYS A 448 -17.92 9.76 15.10
CA LYS A 448 -19.19 10.07 14.42
C LYS A 448 -20.17 8.90 14.41
N LYS A 449 -19.66 7.67 14.39
CA LYS A 449 -20.48 6.46 14.48
C LYS A 449 -20.99 6.24 15.90
N LEU A 450 -20.14 6.46 16.90
CA LEU A 450 -20.53 6.37 18.31
C LEU A 450 -21.56 7.43 18.68
N GLU A 451 -21.35 8.68 18.28
CA GLU A 451 -22.29 9.79 18.49
C GLU A 451 -23.66 9.51 17.85
N LYS A 452 -23.69 8.95 16.64
CA LYS A 452 -24.95 8.50 16.02
C LYS A 452 -25.63 7.38 16.79
N ILE A 453 -24.86 6.41 17.32
CA ILE A 453 -25.40 5.33 18.15
C ILE A 453 -25.96 5.90 19.46
N GLU A 454 -25.27 6.85 20.09
CA GLU A 454 -25.68 7.46 21.35
C GLU A 454 -26.92 8.35 21.18
N LYS A 455 -26.97 9.15 20.12
CA LYS A 455 -28.16 9.95 19.77
C LYS A 455 -29.37 9.05 19.54
N LEU A 456 -29.22 7.97 18.77
CA LEU A 456 -30.31 7.03 18.53
C LEU A 456 -30.69 6.25 19.80
N CYS A 457 -29.71 5.89 20.64
CA CYS A 457 -29.93 5.23 21.92
C CYS A 457 -30.80 6.08 22.86
N ILE A 458 -30.49 7.37 23.00
CA ILE A 458 -31.28 8.28 23.84
C ILE A 458 -32.70 8.42 23.30
N LYS A 459 -32.87 8.53 21.97
CA LYS A 459 -34.21 8.60 21.35
C LYS A 459 -35.03 7.33 21.57
N ILE A 460 -34.43 6.15 21.42
CA ILE A 460 -35.08 4.87 21.71
C ILE A 460 -35.59 4.86 23.15
N LEU A 461 -34.77 5.28 24.11
CA LEU A 461 -35.15 5.28 25.52
C LEU A 461 -36.24 6.31 25.85
N VAL A 462 -36.20 7.49 25.23
CA VAL A 462 -37.26 8.50 25.39
C VAL A 462 -38.58 8.00 24.80
N GLU A 463 -38.56 7.41 23.61
CA GLU A 463 -39.77 6.85 22.99
C GLU A 463 -40.28 5.61 23.74
N SER A 464 -39.39 4.75 24.25
CA SER A 464 -39.73 3.64 25.14
C SER A 464 -40.51 4.09 26.37
N ARG A 465 -40.17 5.24 26.97
CA ARG A 465 -40.90 5.78 28.13
C ARG A 465 -42.30 6.27 27.75
N LYS A 466 -42.44 6.86 26.56
CA LYS A 466 -43.73 7.37 26.06
C LYS A 466 -44.67 6.23 25.68
N ALA A 467 -44.14 5.22 25.01
CA ALA A 467 -44.87 4.06 24.55
C ALA A 467 -45.02 3.03 25.69
N ARG A 468 -45.98 3.28 26.60
CA ARG A 468 -46.36 2.35 27.66
C ARG A 468 -47.02 1.08 27.08
N GLY A 469 -46.22 0.21 26.46
CA GLY A 469 -46.65 -1.11 25.97
C GLY A 469 -46.46 -1.37 24.46
N SER A 470 -46.03 -0.40 23.66
CA SER A 470 -45.68 -0.69 22.26
C SER A 470 -44.33 -1.38 22.17
N GLN A 471 -44.21 -2.38 21.31
CA GLN A 471 -42.95 -3.08 21.06
C GLN A 471 -42.06 -2.36 20.05
N THR A 472 -42.63 -1.51 19.18
CA THR A 472 -41.90 -0.78 18.13
C THR A 472 -42.36 0.67 18.02
N ALA A 473 -41.50 1.54 17.50
CA ALA A 473 -41.82 2.93 17.18
C ALA A 473 -41.04 3.44 15.96
N THR A 474 -41.53 4.50 15.34
CA THR A 474 -40.84 5.19 14.25
C THR A 474 -39.96 6.31 14.80
N ILE A 475 -38.63 6.21 14.63
CA ILE A 475 -37.66 7.14 15.19
C ILE A 475 -36.79 7.72 14.09
N ASP A 476 -36.81 9.05 13.88
CA ASP A 476 -36.03 9.75 12.84
C ASP A 476 -36.24 9.19 11.42
N GLY A 477 -37.46 8.76 11.09
CA GLY A 477 -37.78 8.13 9.80
C GLY A 477 -37.26 6.69 9.65
N LEU A 478 -36.80 6.07 10.73
CA LEU A 478 -36.60 4.63 10.81
C LEU A 478 -37.88 3.98 11.32
N GLU A 479 -38.53 3.22 10.46
CA GLU A 479 -39.71 2.40 10.79
C GLU A 479 -39.31 1.16 11.60
N ASP A 480 -40.23 0.67 12.43
CA ASP A 480 -40.12 -0.58 13.21
C ASP A 480 -38.89 -0.67 14.13
N VAL A 481 -38.49 0.44 14.76
CA VAL A 481 -37.39 0.41 15.74
C VAL A 481 -37.90 -0.26 17.03
N PRO A 482 -37.30 -1.39 17.47
CA PRO A 482 -37.78 -2.09 18.65
C PRO A 482 -37.47 -1.27 19.91
N LEU A 483 -38.47 -1.14 20.77
CA LEU A 483 -38.37 -0.42 22.02
C LEU A 483 -37.79 -1.31 23.12
N VAL A 484 -37.09 -0.69 24.06
CA VAL A 484 -36.53 -1.36 25.24
C VAL A 484 -37.46 -1.13 26.43
N THR A 485 -37.65 -2.14 27.27
CA THR A 485 -38.36 -2.00 28.55
C THR A 485 -37.57 -1.07 29.47
N VAL A 486 -38.21 0.01 29.92
CA VAL A 486 -37.62 1.01 30.84
C VAL A 486 -38.38 0.91 32.15
N GLU A 487 -37.67 0.57 33.23
CA GLU A 487 -38.25 0.43 34.57
C GLU A 487 -38.22 1.78 35.31
N ALA A 488 -37.29 2.66 34.92
CA ALA A 488 -37.14 3.97 35.53
C ALA A 488 -38.39 4.85 35.33
N LYS A 489 -38.88 5.42 36.45
CA LYS A 489 -39.95 6.43 36.48
C LYS A 489 -39.59 7.63 35.58
N SER A 490 -40.61 8.31 35.08
CA SER A 490 -40.60 9.25 33.94
C SER A 490 -39.48 10.31 33.91
N GLU A 491 -38.94 10.71 35.06
CA GLU A 491 -38.08 11.89 35.19
C GLU A 491 -36.63 11.62 35.60
N GLY A 492 -36.26 10.34 35.83
CA GLY A 492 -34.89 9.98 36.25
C GLY A 492 -33.90 9.78 35.10
N PRO A 493 -32.58 9.84 35.35
CA PRO A 493 -31.57 9.37 34.39
C PRO A 493 -31.76 7.88 34.09
N PHE A 494 -31.43 7.46 32.87
CA PHE A 494 -31.55 6.05 32.45
C PHE A 494 -30.53 5.16 33.17
N SER A 495 -30.93 3.94 33.50
CA SER A 495 -30.03 2.97 34.11
C SER A 495 -28.94 2.55 33.12
N LYS A 496 -27.81 2.07 33.63
CA LYS A 496 -26.70 1.58 32.80
C LYS A 496 -27.12 0.38 31.93
N GLU A 497 -28.05 -0.43 32.43
CA GLU A 497 -28.58 -1.60 31.75
C GLU A 497 -29.52 -1.20 30.62
N GLU A 498 -30.44 -0.26 30.87
CA GLU A 498 -31.32 0.34 29.85
C GLU A 498 -30.48 0.95 28.71
N MET A 499 -29.45 1.73 29.05
CA MET A 499 -28.50 2.29 28.08
C MET A 499 -27.74 1.20 27.31
N GLY A 500 -27.41 0.08 27.96
CA GLY A 500 -26.74 -1.06 27.32
C GLY A 500 -27.62 -1.77 26.28
N LEU A 501 -28.88 -2.03 26.63
CA LEU A 501 -29.87 -2.64 25.76
C LEU A 501 -30.20 -1.72 24.58
N ALA A 502 -30.46 -0.44 24.82
CA ALA A 502 -30.78 0.54 23.78
C ALA A 502 -29.61 0.77 22.81
N ARG A 503 -28.35 0.77 23.29
CA ARG A 503 -27.16 0.80 22.41
C ARG A 503 -27.08 -0.42 21.51
N THR A 504 -27.47 -1.60 22.00
CA THR A 504 -27.47 -2.85 21.23
C THR A 504 -28.51 -2.79 20.11
N VAL A 505 -29.71 -2.32 20.42
CA VAL A 505 -30.77 -2.06 19.44
C VAL A 505 -30.32 -1.04 18.40
N ALA A 506 -29.85 0.13 18.83
CA ALA A 506 -29.37 1.18 17.93
C ALA A 506 -28.30 0.70 16.94
N ARG A 507 -27.38 -0.17 17.39
CA ARG A 507 -26.36 -0.80 16.53
C ARG A 507 -26.97 -1.75 15.50
N ARG A 508 -27.99 -2.53 15.87
CA ARG A 508 -28.70 -3.46 14.97
C ARG A 508 -29.44 -2.67 13.89
N VAL A 509 -30.23 -1.69 14.28
CA VAL A 509 -31.01 -0.84 13.36
C VAL A 509 -30.11 -0.10 12.37
N LEU A 510 -29.05 0.56 12.84
CA LEU A 510 -28.09 1.25 11.94
C LEU A 510 -27.36 0.28 10.99
N LYS A 511 -27.15 -0.98 11.40
CA LYS A 511 -26.54 -2.02 10.54
C LYS A 511 -27.53 -2.46 9.46
N GLU A 512 -28.81 -2.61 9.79
CA GLU A 512 -29.87 -2.94 8.84
C GLU A 512 -30.14 -1.81 7.85
N GLN A 513 -30.21 -0.56 8.32
CA GLN A 513 -30.31 0.61 7.44
C GLN A 513 -29.15 0.64 6.44
N ARG A 514 -27.93 0.35 6.88
CA ARG A 514 -26.76 0.26 6.00
C ARG A 514 -26.84 -0.91 5.02
N ARG A 515 -27.43 -2.04 5.42
CA ARG A 515 -27.70 -3.17 4.50
C ARG A 515 -28.72 -2.78 3.44
N LYS A 516 -29.84 -2.14 3.83
CA LYS A 516 -30.86 -1.63 2.90
C LYS A 516 -30.25 -0.62 1.90
N ALA A 517 -29.49 0.37 2.39
CA ALA A 517 -28.84 1.38 1.53
C ALA A 517 -27.68 0.82 0.69
N GLY A 518 -26.98 -0.21 1.18
CA GLY A 518 -25.87 -0.84 0.45
C GLY A 518 -26.32 -1.87 -0.59
N GLY A 519 -27.45 -2.54 -0.35
CA GLY A 519 -28.04 -3.53 -1.25
C GLY A 519 -28.60 -2.91 -2.53
N SER A 520 -29.11 -1.69 -2.48
CA SER A 520 -29.67 -1.00 -3.66
C SER A 520 -28.60 -0.35 -4.55
N GLY A 521 -27.41 -0.01 -4.02
CA GLY A 521 -26.37 0.72 -4.77
C GLY A 521 -25.27 -0.12 -5.43
N GLY A 522 -25.25 -1.44 -5.21
CA GLY A 522 -24.17 -2.33 -5.64
C GLY A 522 -24.34 -2.99 -7.02
N LYS A 523 -25.59 -3.13 -7.51
CA LYS A 523 -25.85 -3.52 -8.90
C LYS A 523 -25.70 -2.28 -9.79
N ARG A 524 -24.45 -1.83 -9.99
CA ARG A 524 -24.14 -1.08 -11.20
C ARG A 524 -24.41 -2.03 -12.36
N SER A 525 -25.53 -1.81 -13.03
CA SER A 525 -25.84 -2.34 -14.35
C SER A 525 -24.56 -2.29 -15.19
N LYS A 526 -23.97 -3.47 -15.39
CA LYS A 526 -23.00 -3.69 -16.44
C LYS A 526 -23.85 -3.54 -17.70
N LYS A 527 -23.87 -2.33 -18.25
CA LYS A 527 -24.55 -1.96 -19.49
C LYS A 527 -24.23 -3.06 -20.51
N GLU A 528 -25.23 -3.85 -20.84
CA GLU A 528 -25.24 -4.62 -22.08
C GLU A 528 -25.14 -3.59 -23.19
N GLY A 529 -23.95 -3.46 -23.76
CA GLY A 529 -23.77 -2.86 -25.08
C GLY A 529 -23.88 -4.01 -26.06
N GLY A 530 -25.06 -4.13 -26.68
CA GLY A 530 -25.19 -4.69 -28.02
C GLY A 530 -24.64 -3.70 -29.04
#